data_AF-A0A452XDT0-F1
#
_entry.id   AF-A0A452XDT0-F1
#
_cell.length_a   1.000
_cell.length_b   1.000
_cell.length_c   1.000
_cell.angle_alpha   90.00
_cell.angle_beta   90.00
_cell.angle_gamma   90.00
#
_symmetry.space_group_name_H-M   'P 1'
#
loop_
_entity.id
_entity.type
_entity.pdbx_description
1 polymer ?
#
loop_
_entity_poly.entity_id
_entity_poly.type
_entity_poly.pdbx_seq_one_letter_code
_entity_poly.pdbx_strand_id
1 'polypeptide(L)' 'MQDYFDEVPTYPPRLFRRRYRMRRSLFVKIVTDCEAASHYFKHRRSAAGIMWFSAYQKIWAAMRVLAYGV' A
#
# COMPACT_ATOMS: atom_id res chain seq x y z
N MET A 1 -2.46 4.11 12.99
CA MET A 1 -3.18 3.56 11.83
C MET A 1 -2.61 2.18 11.61
N GLN A 2 -3.37 1.11 11.87
CA GLN A 2 -2.89 -0.25 11.59
C GLN A 2 -2.67 -0.37 10.08
N ASP A 3 -1.48 -0.79 9.69
CA ASP A 3 -1.15 -1.04 8.31
C ASP A 3 -1.89 -2.31 7.85
N TYR A 4 -2.25 -2.36 6.58
CA TYR A 4 -3.10 -3.40 5.99
C TYR A 4 -2.47 -4.81 6.11
N PHE A 5 -1.17 -4.86 6.40
CA PHE A 5 -0.35 -6.05 6.55
C PHE A 5 0.17 -6.29 7.96
N ASP A 6 -0.31 -5.55 8.95
CA ASP A 6 -0.07 -5.84 10.37
C ASP A 6 -0.63 -7.22 10.75
N GLU A 7 -0.24 -7.73 11.93
CA GLU A 7 -0.68 -9.04 12.45
C GLU A 7 -2.21 -9.20 12.46
N VAL A 8 -2.94 -8.10 12.67
CA VAL A 8 -4.39 -8.04 12.55
C VAL A 8 -4.74 -7.20 11.32
N PRO A 9 -4.72 -7.80 10.11
CA PRO A 9 -4.98 -7.05 8.89
C PRO A 9 -6.44 -6.59 8.84
N THR A 10 -6.67 -5.38 8.33
CA THR A 10 -8.03 -4.82 8.20
C THR A 10 -8.95 -5.69 7.32
N TYR A 11 -8.37 -6.48 6.39
CA TYR A 11 -9.13 -7.38 5.53
C TYR A 11 -8.48 -8.77 5.42
N PRO A 12 -9.28 -9.84 5.53
CA PRO A 12 -8.82 -11.19 5.23
C PRO A 12 -8.40 -11.34 3.76
N PRO A 13 -7.54 -12.32 3.41
CA PRO A 13 -7.06 -12.52 2.05
C PRO A 13 -8.15 -12.63 0.97
N ARG A 14 -9.32 -13.20 1.32
CA ARG A 14 -10.47 -13.31 0.42
C ARG A 14 -11.04 -11.94 0.03
N LEU A 15 -11.19 -11.03 1.01
CA LEU A 15 -11.68 -9.68 0.75
C LEU A 15 -10.65 -8.82 0.02
N PHE A 16 -9.37 -8.98 0.35
CA PHE A 16 -8.27 -8.34 -0.40
C PHE A 16 -8.35 -8.68 -1.90
N ARG A 17 -8.43 -9.98 -2.22
CA ARG A 17 -8.52 -10.43 -3.60
C ARG A 17 -9.79 -9.94 -4.30
N ARG A 18 -10.94 -9.88 -3.61
CA ARG A 18 -12.18 -9.34 -4.20
C ARG A 18 -12.03 -7.85 -4.54
N ARG A 19 -11.36 -7.08 -3.69
CA ARG A 19 -11.27 -5.63 -3.83
C ARG A 19 -10.23 -5.18 -4.86
N TYR A 20 -9.03 -5.75 -4.83
CA TYR A 20 -7.93 -5.35 -5.72
C TYR A 20 -7.74 -6.30 -6.90
N ARG A 21 -8.50 -7.40 -6.94
CA ARG A 21 -8.43 -8.42 -7.99
C ARG A 21 -7.04 -9.05 -8.16
N MET A 22 -6.19 -8.96 -7.12
CA MET A 22 -4.80 -9.44 -7.11
C MET A 22 -4.48 -10.24 -5.84
N ARG A 23 -3.42 -11.05 -5.91
CA ARG A 23 -2.89 -11.79 -4.75
C ARG A 23 -2.09 -10.84 -3.84
N ARG A 24 -2.12 -11.10 -2.53
CA ARG A 24 -1.34 -10.34 -1.53
C ARG A 24 0.16 -10.33 -1.86
N SER A 25 0.73 -11.47 -2.24
CA SER A 25 2.15 -11.58 -2.59
C SER A 25 2.55 -10.68 -3.76
N LEU A 26 1.69 -10.55 -4.77
CA LEU A 26 1.93 -9.65 -5.89
C LEU A 26 1.90 -8.18 -5.43
N PHE A 27 0.99 -7.83 -4.53
CA PHE A 27 0.93 -6.47 -3.98
C PHE A 27 2.20 -6.10 -3.22
N VAL A 28 2.68 -7.00 -2.36
CA VAL A 28 3.94 -6.78 -1.63
C VAL A 28 5.10 -6.61 -2.61
N LYS A 29 5.19 -7.43 -3.66
CA LYS A 29 6.24 -7.29 -4.68
C LYS A 29 6.20 -5.91 -5.35
N ILE A 30 5.02 -5.44 -5.76
CA ILE A 30 4.87 -4.10 -6.34
C ILE A 30 5.31 -3.02 -5.37
N VAL A 31 4.96 -3.15 -4.09
CA VAL A 31 5.38 -2.19 -3.05
C VAL A 31 6.89 -2.14 -2.92
N THR A 32 7.54 -3.30 -2.81
CA THR A 32 9.00 -3.40 -2.72
C THR A 32 9.69 -2.83 -3.96
N ASP A 33 9.21 -3.17 -5.16
CA ASP A 33 9.77 -2.68 -6.41
C ASP A 33 9.61 -1.14 -6.53
N CYS A 34 8.47 -0.59 -6.12
CA CYS A 34 8.24 0.86 -6.11
C CYS A 34 9.09 1.60 -5.07
N GLU A 35 9.27 1.04 -3.85
CA GLU A 35 10.16 1.61 -2.84
C GLU A 35 11.63 1.60 -3.27
N ALA A 36 12.05 0.56 -4.00
CA ALA A 36 13.38 0.47 -4.58
C ALA A 36 13.58 1.51 -5.71
N ALA A 37 12.56 1.68 -6.56
CA ALA A 37 12.64 2.57 -7.72
C ALA A 37 12.54 4.06 -7.37
N SER A 38 11.84 4.44 -6.29
CA SER A 38 11.65 5.85 -5.96
C SER A 38 11.62 6.15 -4.46
N HIS A 39 12.38 7.18 -4.07
CA HIS A 39 12.39 7.74 -2.73
C HIS A 39 11.03 8.28 -2.27
N TYR A 40 10.12 8.56 -3.20
CA TYR A 40 8.76 9.00 -2.88
C TYR A 40 7.98 7.94 -2.09
N PHE A 41 8.18 6.65 -2.39
CA PHE A 41 7.42 5.57 -1.74
C PHE A 41 8.00 5.21 -0.38
N LYS A 42 9.29 5.46 -0.13
CA LYS A 42 9.93 5.17 1.16
C LYS A 42 9.19 5.87 2.31
N HIS A 43 8.99 5.12 3.39
CA HIS A 43 8.37 5.64 4.59
C HIS A 43 9.31 6.67 5.25
N ARG A 44 8.88 7.93 5.33
CA ARG A 44 9.70 9.05 5.85
C ARG A 44 8.87 9.96 6.76
N ARG A 45 9.53 10.65 7.68
CA ARG A 45 8.93 11.77 8.43
C ARG A 45 8.86 13.05 7.59
N SER A 46 7.80 13.81 7.78
CA SER A 46 7.62 15.15 7.23
C SER A 46 8.55 16.15 7.87
N ALA A 47 8.64 17.33 7.28
CA ALA A 47 9.38 18.45 7.87
C ALA A 47 8.81 18.83 9.25
N ALA A 48 7.52 18.56 9.51
CA ALA A 48 6.86 18.71 10.80
C ALA A 48 7.05 17.51 11.75
N GLY A 49 7.89 16.53 11.40
CA GLY A 49 8.15 15.33 12.21
C GLY A 49 7.07 14.26 12.16
N ILE A 50 5.97 14.49 11.45
CA ILE A 50 4.84 13.56 11.31
C ILE A 50 5.21 12.47 10.30
N MET A 51 4.93 11.21 10.63
CA MET A 51 5.15 10.10 9.71
C MET A 51 4.18 10.20 8.52
N TRP A 52 4.71 10.28 7.30
CA TRP A 52 3.89 10.28 6.10
C TRP A 52 3.28 8.89 5.85
N PHE A 53 2.35 8.81 4.90
CA PHE A 53 1.81 7.53 4.44
C PHE A 53 2.91 6.54 4.07
N SER A 54 2.72 5.28 4.47
CA SER A 54 3.59 4.17 4.08
C SER A 54 3.50 3.90 2.58
N ALA A 55 4.49 3.23 2.00
CA ALA A 55 4.44 2.80 0.60
C ALA A 55 3.19 2.00 0.29
N TYR A 56 2.79 1.13 1.22
CA TYR A 56 1.57 0.34 1.15
C TYR A 56 0.33 1.21 0.97
N GLN A 57 0.19 2.27 1.77
CA GLN A 57 -0.95 3.19 1.70
C GLN A 57 -0.97 4.02 0.41
N LYS A 58 0.20 4.48 -0.05
CA LYS A 58 0.34 5.23 -1.32
C LYS A 58 -0.04 4.37 -2.52
N ILE A 59 0.49 3.15 -2.59
CA ILE A 59 0.23 2.21 -3.69
C ILE A 59 -1.21 1.69 -3.62
N TRP A 60 -1.75 1.49 -2.43
CA TRP A 60 -3.15 1.19 -2.24
C TRP A 60 -4.06 2.26 -2.84
N ALA A 61 -3.79 3.54 -2.57
CA ALA A 61 -4.55 4.65 -3.14
C ALA A 61 -4.43 4.69 -4.67
N ALA A 62 -3.23 4.54 -5.22
CA ALA A 62 -3.00 4.49 -6.67
C ALA A 62 -3.75 3.33 -7.34
N MET A 63 -3.67 2.12 -6.79
CA MET A 63 -4.40 0.94 -7.27
C MET A 63 -5.91 1.17 -7.28
N ARG A 64 -6.43 1.88 -6.27
CA ARG A 64 -7.85 2.21 -6.19
C ARG A 64 -8.28 3.16 -7.31
N VAL A 65 -7.46 4.16 -7.63
CA VAL A 65 -7.69 5.07 -8.76
C VAL A 65 -7.65 4.31 -10.08
N LEU A 66 -6.66 3.43 -10.28
CA LEU A 66 -6.54 2.61 -11.50
C LEU A 66 -7.70 1.63 -11.67
N ALA A 67 -8.18 1.02 -10.58
CA ALA A 67 -9.25 0.03 -10.63
C ALA A 67 -10.63 0.64 -10.89
N TYR A 68 -10.86 1.87 -10.43
CA TYR A 68 -12.14 2.56 -10.59
C TYR A 68 -12.15 3.57 -11.73
N GLY A 69 -10.99 3.99 -12.22
CA GLY A 69 -10.86 4.90 -13.36
C GLY A 69 -11.53 6.25 -13.09
N VAL A 70 -11.12 6.93 -12.01
CA VAL A 70 -11.62 8.27 -11.62
C VAL A 70 -11.92 9.15 -12.83
#